data_AF-A0A932TDI7-F1
#
_entry.id   AF-A0A932TDI7-F1
#
_cell.length_a   1.000
_cell.length_b   1.000
_cell.length_c   1.000
_cell.angle_alpha   90.00
_cell.angle_beta   90.00
_cell.angle_gamma   90.00
#
_symmetry.space_group_name_H-M   'P 1'
#
loop_
_entity.id
_entity.type
_entity.pdbx_description
1 polymer ?
#
loop_
_entity_poly.entity_id
_entity_poly.type
_entity_poly.pdbx_seq_one_letter_code
_entity_poly.pdbx_strand_id
1 'polypeptide(L)' 'MTRQEILDQITQTLGSVPGWLAGMSDMELEHQWGMITWVLSDTAMPSRDKALVAFGAAAAVHCPY' A
#
# COMPACT_ATOMS: atom_id res chain seq x y z
N MET A 1 -6.22 -13.18 6.61
CA MET A 1 -6.76 -12.20 7.58
C MET A 1 -8.21 -11.93 7.22
N THR A 2 -9.05 -11.52 8.18
CA THR A 2 -10.39 -11.02 7.84
C THR A 2 -10.27 -9.66 7.15
N ARG A 3 -11.26 -9.30 6.31
CA ARG A 3 -11.30 -7.99 5.64
C ARG A 3 -11.16 -6.84 6.64
N GLN A 4 -11.87 -6.90 7.76
CA GLN A 4 -11.87 -5.82 8.75
C GLN A 4 -10.48 -5.60 9.36
N GLU A 5 -9.77 -6.68 9.70
CA GLU A 5 -8.39 -6.58 10.22
C GLU A 5 -7.45 -5.89 9.23
N ILE A 6 -7.60 -6.16 7.92
CA ILE A 6 -6.80 -5.50 6.89
C ILE A 6 -7.13 -4.01 6.79
N LEU A 7 -8.42 -3.66 6.81
CA LEU A 7 -8.87 -2.26 6.74
C LEU A 7 -8.40 -1.44 7.96
N ASP A 8 -8.41 -2.05 9.14
CA ASP A 8 -7.91 -1.42 10.37
C ASP A 8 -6.38 -1.19 10.28
N GLN A 9 -5.62 -2.17 9.79
CA GLN A 9 -4.19 -2.02 9.55
C GLN A 9 -3.87 -0.95 8.50
N ILE A 10 -4.64 -0.90 7.41
CA ILE A 10 -4.51 0.13 6.37
C ILE A 10 -4.72 1.51 6.99
N THR A 11 -5.78 1.68 7.78
CA THR A 11 -6.09 2.95 8.46
C THR A 11 -4.98 3.35 9.42
N GLN A 12 -4.44 2.41 10.19
CA GLN A 12 -3.34 2.67 11.11
C GLN A 12 -2.04 3.08 10.37
N THR A 13 -1.78 2.48 9.21
CA THR A 13 -0.53 2.68 8.46
C THR A 13 -0.58 3.92 7.56
N LEU A 14 -1.71 4.16 6.90
CA LEU A 14 -1.89 5.21 5.88
C LEU A 14 -2.75 6.38 6.36
N GLY A 15 -3.33 6.30 7.56
CA GLY A 15 -4.21 7.32 8.16
C GLY A 15 -5.68 7.25 7.69
N SER A 16 -5.96 6.56 6.59
CA SER A 16 -7.30 6.25 6.09
C SER A 16 -7.24 5.07 5.11
N VAL A 17 -8.39 4.52 4.71
CA VAL A 17 -8.45 3.51 3.64
C VAL A 17 -8.58 4.19 2.29
N PRO A 18 -7.57 4.09 1.39
CA PRO A 18 -7.68 4.58 0.03
C PRO A 18 -8.85 3.96 -0.73
N GLY A 19 -9.55 4.77 -1.54
CA GLY A 19 -10.75 4.34 -2.25
C GLY A 19 -10.52 3.15 -3.20
N TRP A 20 -9.33 3.05 -3.81
CA TRP A 20 -8.97 1.93 -4.69
C TRP A 20 -8.77 0.62 -3.92
N LEU A 21 -8.38 0.65 -2.65
CA LEU A 21 -8.32 -0.54 -1.78
C LEU A 21 -9.71 -0.95 -1.29
N ALA A 22 -10.57 0.03 -0.97
CA ALA A 22 -11.93 -0.23 -0.51
C ALA A 22 -12.79 -0.99 -1.53
N GLY A 23 -12.52 -0.81 -2.82
CA GLY A 23 -13.24 -1.47 -3.92
C GLY A 23 -12.81 -2.90 -4.26
N MET A 24 -11.73 -3.41 -3.66
CA MET A 24 -11.19 -4.74 -3.96
C MET A 24 -11.98 -5.88 -3.30
N SER A 25 -11.99 -7.06 -3.94
CA SER A 25 -12.44 -8.30 -3.31
C SER A 25 -11.50 -8.70 -2.16
N ASP A 26 -11.94 -9.57 -1.26
CA ASP A 26 -11.15 -9.93 -0.07
C ASP A 26 -9.79 -10.57 -0.42
N MET A 27 -9.75 -11.41 -1.47
CA MET A 27 -8.52 -12.05 -1.92
C MET A 27 -7.53 -11.05 -2.53
N GLU A 28 -8.04 -10.11 -3.35
CA GLU A 28 -7.21 -9.04 -3.94
C GLU A 28 -6.69 -8.10 -2.86
N LEU A 29 -7.55 -7.74 -1.90
CA LEU A 29 -7.19 -6.87 -0.79
C LEU A 29 -6.10 -7.48 0.07
N GLU A 30 -6.22 -8.77 0.44
CA GLU A 30 -5.21 -9.48 1.21
C GLU A 30 -3.87 -9.56 0.45
N HIS A 31 -3.91 -9.91 -0.83
CA HIS A 31 -2.71 -9.98 -1.66
C HIS A 31 -2.04 -8.61 -1.80
N GLN A 32 -2.79 -7.58 -2.15
CA GLN A 32 -2.26 -6.22 -2.33
C GLN A 32 -1.74 -5.63 -1.03
N TRP A 33 -2.44 -5.85 0.08
CA TRP A 33 -1.97 -5.40 1.37
C TRP A 33 -0.66 -6.09 1.79
N GLY A 34 -0.51 -7.38 1.50
CA GLY A 34 0.75 -8.10 1.68
C GLY A 34 1.92 -7.47 0.89
N MET A 35 1.67 -7.04 -0.35
CA MET A 35 2.69 -6.35 -1.16
C MET A 35 3.05 -4.97 -0.59
N ILE A 36 2.05 -4.18 -0.17
CA ILE A 36 2.25 -2.84 0.40
C ILE A 36 3.04 -2.95 1.71
N THR A 37 2.64 -3.84 2.61
CA THR A 37 3.33 -4.05 3.89
C THR A 37 4.76 -4.53 3.69
N TRP A 38 5.03 -5.39 2.70
CA TRP A 38 6.39 -5.75 2.33
C TRP A 38 7.21 -4.54 1.86
N VAL A 39 6.68 -3.69 0.98
CA VAL A 39 7.37 -2.46 0.55
C VAL A 39 7.71 -1.57 1.74
N LEU A 40 6.77 -1.41 2.68
CA LEU A 40 6.92 -0.54 3.86
C LEU A 40 7.81 -1.13 4.96
N SER A 41 8.04 -2.45 4.96
CA SER A 41 8.89 -3.12 5.94
C SER A 41 10.37 -2.78 5.80
N ASP A 42 11.17 -3.10 6.82
CA ASP A 42 12.62 -2.93 6.74
C ASP A 42 13.23 -3.90 5.72
N THR A 43 13.96 -3.36 4.75
CA THR A 43 14.73 -4.13 3.77
C THR A 43 16.11 -3.50 3.58
N ALA A 44 16.93 -4.08 2.70
CA ALA A 44 18.26 -3.51 2.39
C ALA A 44 18.20 -2.10 1.78
N MET A 45 17.06 -1.70 1.20
CA MET A 45 16.86 -0.37 0.64
C MET A 45 16.32 0.59 1.71
N PRO A 46 16.94 1.76 1.93
CA PRO A 46 16.43 2.74 2.88
C PRO A 46 15.01 3.19 2.55
N SER A 47 14.19 3.47 3.56
CA SER A 47 12.79 3.89 3.37
C SER A 47 12.66 5.16 2.51
N ARG A 48 13.61 6.08 2.63
CA ARG A 48 13.67 7.28 1.77
C ARG A 48 13.80 6.92 0.29
N ASP A 49 14.65 5.95 -0.04
CA ASP A 49 14.92 5.58 -1.43
C ASP A 49 13.72 4.85 -2.02
N LYS A 50 13.06 3.98 -1.24
CA LYS A 50 11.79 3.37 -1.64
C LYS A 50 10.72 4.41 -1.97
N ALA A 51 10.59 5.43 -1.12
CA ALA A 51 9.63 6.51 -1.34
C ALA A 51 9.94 7.31 -2.62
N LEU A 52 11.22 7.61 -2.88
CA LEU A 52 11.63 8.30 -4.10
C LEU A 52 11.38 7.48 -5.37
N VAL A 53 11.64 6.16 -5.32
CA VAL A 53 11.35 5.26 -6.44
C VAL A 53 9.85 5.17 -6.69
N ALA A 54 9.04 4.98 -5.64
CA ALA A 54 7.59 4.94 -5.76
C ALA A 54 7.03 6.26 -6.34
N PHE A 55 7.53 7.40 -5.86
CA PHE A 55 7.15 8.72 -6.37
C PHE A 55 7.53 8.90 -7.85
N GLY A 56 8.76 8.51 -8.24
CA GLY A 56 9.21 8.57 -9.63
C GLY A 56 8.37 7.68 -10.56
N ALA A 57 8.04 6.46 -10.12
CA ALA A 57 7.16 5.56 -10.87
C ALA A 57 5.75 6.14 -11.02
N ALA A 58 5.16 6.65 -9.94
CA ALA A 58 3.85 7.29 -9.95
C ALA A 58 3.81 8.49 -10.90
N ALA A 59 4.84 9.34 -10.88
CA ALA A 59 4.97 10.47 -11.77
C ALA A 59 5.07 10.04 -13.25
N ALA A 60 5.89 9.02 -13.55
CA ALA A 60 6.08 8.54 -14.91
C ALA A 60 4.81 7.92 -15.53
N VAL A 61 3.97 7.28 -14.71
CA VAL A 61 2.69 6.70 -15.17
C VAL A 61 1.50 7.65 -15.05
N HIS A 62 1.73 8.90 -14.62
CA HIS A 62 0.67 9.90 -14.36
C HIS A 62 -0.41 9.38 -13.40
N CYS A 63 0.02 8.80 -12.27
CA CYS A 63 -0.89 8.31 -11.25
C CYS A 63 -1.83 9.45 -10.77
N PRO A 64 -3.16 9.27 -10.84
CA PRO A 64 -4.13 10.32 -10.51
C PRO A 64 -4.47 10.41 -9.02
N TYR A 65 -3.94 9.49 -8.22
CA TYR A 65 -4.11 9.40 -6.77
C TYR A 65 -2.99 10.18 -6.07
#